data_AF-A0A2S9GKY6-F1
#
_entry.id   AF-A0A2S9GKY6-F1
#
_cell.length_a   1.000
_cell.length_b   1.000
_cell.length_c   1.000
_cell.angle_alpha   90.00
_cell.angle_beta   90.00
_cell.angle_gamma   90.00
#
_symmetry.space_group_name_H-M   'P 1'
#
loop_
_entity.id
_entity.type
_entity.pdbx_description
1 polymer ?
#
loop_
_entity_poly.entity_id
_entity_poly.type
_entity_poly.pdbx_seq_one_letter_code
_entity_poly.pdbx_strand_id
1 'polypeptide(L)'
;QGEGGFIVPAEGFLRSVADFCRERGILLVADEVQTGIARTGAWFASEHEVIVPDLITTAKGLAGGLPLAAVTGRADVMDAA
;
A
#
# COMPACT_ATOMS: atom_id res chain seq x y z
N GLN A 1 9.45 -0.71 -5.21
CA GLN A 1 9.05 -1.77 -6.18
C GLN A 1 9.86 -3.03 -5.90
N GLY A 2 9.19 -4.16 -5.79
CA GLY A 2 9.79 -5.44 -5.44
C GLY A 2 10.63 -6.08 -6.52
N GLU A 3 9.99 -6.93 -7.33
CA GLU A 3 10.61 -7.68 -8.43
C GLU A 3 11.31 -6.79 -9.48
N GLY A 4 10.96 -5.51 -9.55
CA GLY A 4 11.66 -4.52 -10.41
C GLY A 4 13.07 -4.13 -9.94
N GLY A 5 13.55 -4.69 -8.82
CA GLY A 5 14.91 -4.44 -8.31
C GLY A 5 14.97 -3.69 -6.98
N PHE A 6 13.97 -3.87 -6.11
CA PHE A 6 13.95 -3.33 -4.75
C PHE A 6 14.12 -1.80 -4.74
N ILE A 7 13.50 -1.15 -5.71
CA ILE A 7 13.63 0.29 -5.96
C ILE A 7 12.85 1.04 -4.88
N VAL A 8 13.57 1.82 -4.07
CA VAL A 8 13.00 2.80 -3.14
C VAL A 8 12.77 4.10 -3.92
N PRO A 9 11.55 4.66 -3.93
CA PRO A 9 11.29 5.93 -4.59
C PRO A 9 12.07 7.07 -3.90
N ALA A 10 12.29 8.16 -4.63
CA ALA A 10 12.87 9.37 -4.04
C ALA A 10 11.93 9.94 -2.96
N GLU A 11 12.51 10.57 -1.94
CA GLU A 11 11.76 11.16 -0.84
C GLU A 11 10.67 12.14 -1.36
N GLY A 12 9.45 11.98 -0.86
CA GLY A 12 8.30 12.82 -1.21
C GLY A 12 7.62 12.43 -2.53
N PHE A 13 8.14 11.46 -3.28
CA PHE A 13 7.50 10.96 -4.49
C PHE A 13 6.13 10.35 -4.18
N LEU A 14 6.03 9.46 -3.19
CA LEU A 14 4.76 8.79 -2.87
C LEU A 14 3.75 9.77 -2.30
N ARG A 15 4.21 10.71 -1.45
CA ARG A 15 3.36 11.80 -0.96
C ARG A 15 2.78 12.66 -2.09
N SER A 16 3.61 13.03 -3.08
CA SER A 16 3.16 13.81 -4.23
C SER A 16 2.10 13.07 -5.07
N VAL A 17 2.25 11.75 -5.23
CA VAL A 17 1.24 10.92 -5.89
C VAL A 17 -0.04 10.85 -5.06
N ALA A 18 0.07 10.69 -3.74
CA ALA A 18 -1.09 10.65 -2.85
C ALA A 18 -1.91 11.96 -2.89
N ASP A 19 -1.23 13.10 -2.84
CA ASP A 19 -1.87 14.41 -2.97
C ASP A 19 -2.53 14.59 -4.35
N PHE A 20 -1.84 14.20 -5.42
CA PHE A 20 -2.39 14.23 -6.77
C PHE A 20 -3.68 13.42 -6.89
N CYS A 21 -3.71 12.21 -6.32
CA CYS A 21 -4.88 11.34 -6.30
C CYS A 21 -6.03 11.97 -5.51
N ARG A 22 -5.74 12.44 -4.29
CA ARG A 22 -6.73 13.06 -3.39
C ARG A 22 -7.40 14.28 -4.01
N GLU A 23 -6.63 15.17 -4.63
CA GLU A 23 -7.16 16.38 -5.30
C GLU A 23 -8.11 16.09 -6.46
N ARG A 24 -8.02 14.89 -7.05
CA ARG A 24 -8.75 14.52 -8.27
C ARG A 24 -9.82 13.45 -8.02
N GLY A 25 -10.00 13.02 -6.77
CA GLY A 25 -10.89 11.91 -6.44
C GLY A 25 -10.46 10.58 -7.08
N ILE A 26 -9.16 10.41 -7.34
CA ILE A 26 -8.59 9.15 -7.83
C ILE A 26 -8.24 8.30 -6.60
N LEU A 27 -8.61 7.02 -6.61
CA LEU A 27 -8.25 6.09 -5.54
C LEU A 27 -6.75 5.80 -5.55
N LEU A 28 -6.11 5.95 -4.38
CA LEU A 28 -4.74 5.52 -4.15
C LEU A 28 -4.72 4.08 -3.63
N VAL A 29 -4.11 3.17 -4.40
CA VAL A 29 -3.92 1.77 -4.00
C VAL A 29 -2.44 1.52 -3.70
N ALA A 30 -2.12 1.12 -2.47
CA ALA A 30 -0.79 0.67 -2.11
C ALA A 30 -0.69 -0.86 -2.20
N ASP A 31 0.17 -1.35 -3.10
CA ASP A 31 0.51 -2.77 -3.15
C ASP A 31 1.57 -3.09 -2.10
N GLU A 32 1.11 -3.57 -0.95
CA GLU A 32 1.94 -3.96 0.19
C GLU A 32 2.09 -5.49 0.28
N VAL A 33 1.82 -6.23 -0.81
CA VAL A 33 1.95 -7.68 -0.83
C VAL A 33 3.38 -8.11 -0.50
N GLN A 34 4.39 -7.38 -0.96
CA GLN A 34 5.79 -7.67 -0.64
C GLN A 34 6.37 -6.83 0.50
N THR A 35 5.93 -5.58 0.63
CA THR A 35 6.51 -4.60 1.54
C THR A 35 5.81 -4.51 2.90
N GLY A 36 4.57 -4.99 2.99
CA GLY A 36 3.81 -5.01 4.23
C GLY A 36 4.24 -6.10 5.19
N ILE A 37 3.55 -6.17 6.32
CA ILE A 37 3.80 -7.11 7.42
C ILE A 37 5.25 -7.00 7.90
N ALA A 38 5.62 -5.80 8.34
CA ALA A 38 6.90 -5.48 8.97
C ALA A 38 8.16 -5.65 8.09
N ARG A 39 8.02 -5.97 6.79
CA ARG A 39 9.17 -6.30 5.91
C ARG A 39 10.19 -5.16 5.83
N THR A 40 9.73 -3.91 5.85
CA THR A 40 10.57 -2.71 5.73
C THR A 40 10.94 -2.07 7.07
N GLY A 41 10.59 -2.69 8.20
CA GLY A 41 10.77 -2.13 9.55
C GLY A 41 9.58 -1.33 10.09
N ALA A 42 8.59 -1.03 9.25
CA ALA A 42 7.27 -0.52 9.63
C ALA A 42 6.20 -1.56 9.26
N TRP A 43 5.01 -1.51 9.89
CA TRP A 43 3.94 -2.48 9.59
C TRP A 43 3.58 -2.49 8.11
N PHE A 44 3.46 -1.29 7.53
CA PHE A 44 3.32 -1.05 6.10
C PHE A 44 4.39 -0.05 5.62
N ALA A 45 4.89 -0.20 4.40
CA ALA A 45 5.90 0.72 3.86
C ALA A 45 5.36 2.13 3.62
N SER A 46 4.05 2.26 3.41
CA SER A 46 3.31 3.54 3.37
C SER A 46 3.52 4.41 4.62
N GLU A 47 3.83 3.83 5.77
CA GLU A 47 4.12 4.58 7.00
C GLU A 47 5.42 5.40 6.90
N HIS A 48 6.40 4.98 6.09
CA HIS A 48 7.67 5.71 5.93
C HIS A 48 7.47 7.11 5.36
N GLU A 49 6.41 7.33 4.56
CA GLU A 49 6.04 8.65 4.05
C GLU A 49 4.75 9.20 4.66
N VAL A 50 4.21 8.55 5.71
CA VAL A 50 2.96 8.95 6.40
C VAL A 50 1.79 9.12 5.41
N ILE A 51 1.71 8.25 4.40
CA ILE A 51 0.59 8.23 3.45
C ILE A 51 -0.49 7.26 3.96
N VAL A 52 -1.76 7.62 3.76
CA VAL A 52 -2.91 6.76 4.06
C VAL A 52 -3.60 6.40 2.75
N PRO A 53 -3.35 5.20 2.18
CA PRO A 53 -3.98 4.76 0.94
C PRO A 53 -5.50 4.53 1.10
N ASP A 54 -6.26 4.68 0.01
CA ASP A 54 -7.68 4.32 -0.01
C ASP A 54 -7.88 2.80 0.05
N LEU A 55 -6.96 2.06 -0.59
CA LEU A 55 -6.90 0.60 -0.58
C LEU A 55 -5.45 0.13 -0.35
N ILE A 56 -5.30 -1.00 0.34
CA ILE A 56 -4.04 -1.70 0.56
C ILE A 56 -4.24 -3.18 0.18
N THR A 57 -3.34 -3.72 -0.64
CA THR A 57 -3.29 -5.17 -0.91
C THR A 57 -2.24 -5.84 -0.03
N THR A 58 -2.57 -6.99 0.55
CA THR A 58 -1.65 -7.77 1.39
C THR A 58 -1.75 -9.26 1.08
N ALA A 59 -0.62 -9.97 1.17
CA ALA A 59 -0.54 -11.43 1.14
C ALA A 59 0.81 -11.83 1.75
N LYS A 60 1.53 -12.81 1.19
CA LYS A 60 2.89 -13.25 1.60
C LYS A 60 3.04 -13.41 3.12
N GLY A 61 3.61 -12.41 3.79
CA GLY A 61 3.83 -12.42 5.24
C GLY A 61 2.54 -12.51 6.06
N LEU A 62 1.39 -12.17 5.48
CA LEU A 62 0.09 -12.07 6.14
C LEU A 62 -0.32 -13.35 6.89
N ALA A 63 0.00 -14.54 6.36
CA ALA A 63 -0.45 -15.80 6.93
C ALA A 63 0.69 -16.77 7.28
N GLY A 64 1.91 -16.26 7.48
CA GLY A 64 3.01 -17.06 8.01
C GLY A 64 3.34 -18.32 7.19
N GLY A 65 3.13 -18.29 5.87
CA GLY A 65 3.39 -19.41 4.95
C GLY A 65 2.15 -20.13 4.42
N LEU A 66 0.95 -19.83 4.93
CA LEU A 66 -0.30 -20.31 4.35
C LEU A 66 -0.78 -19.40 3.20
N PRO A 67 -1.57 -19.92 2.24
CA PRO A 67 -2.13 -19.12 1.16
C PRO A 67 -3.27 -18.24 1.68
N LEU A 68 -2.99 -16.95 1.89
CA LEU A 68 -3.97 -15.93 2.21
C LEU A 68 -3.62 -14.61 1.53
N ALA A 69 -4.63 -13.93 1.02
CA ALA A 69 -4.54 -12.58 0.51
C ALA A 69 -5.72 -11.75 1.05
N ALA A 70 -5.54 -10.44 1.12
CA ALA A 70 -6.57 -9.49 1.50
C ALA A 70 -6.45 -8.19 0.71
N VAL A 71 -7.62 -7.57 0.50
CA VAL A 71 -7.76 -6.18 0.06
C VAL A 71 -8.47 -5.46 1.19
N THR A 72 -7.82 -4.44 1.73
CA THR A 72 -8.35 -3.64 2.85
C THR A 72 -8.49 -2.21 2.39
N GLY A 73 -9.57 -1.53 2.72
CA GLY A 73 -9.73 -0.13 2.38
C GLY A 73 -10.94 0.51 3.03
N ARG A 74 -11.22 1.75 2.65
CA ARG A 74 -12.38 2.50 3.16
C ARG A 74 -13.69 1.79 2.84
N ALA A 75 -14.61 1.74 3.81
CA ALA A 75 -15.88 1.03 3.66
C ALA A 75 -16.67 1.51 2.43
N ASP A 76 -16.74 2.82 2.18
CA ASP A 76 -17.46 3.37 1.03
C ASP A 76 -16.85 3.01 -0.33
N VAL A 77 -15.54 2.70 -0.36
CA VAL A 77 -14.86 2.16 -1.55
C VAL A 77 -15.10 0.65 -1.67
N MET A 78 -15.06 -0.08 -0.56
CA MET A 78 -15.24 -1.54 -0.53
C MET A 78 -16.68 -1.97 -0.82
N ASP A 79 -17.66 -1.16 -0.42
CA ASP A 79 -19.10 -1.41 -0.58
C ASP A 79 -19.67 -0.79 -1.87
N ALA A 80 -18.81 -0.27 -2.76
CA ALA A 80 -19.24 0.29 -4.04
C ALA A 80 -19.89 -0.81 -4.92
N ALA A 81 -21.06 -0.50 -5.49
CA ALA A 81 -21.88 -1.41 -6.28
C ALA A 81 -21.41 -1.61 -7.72
#